data_AF-A0A8J2P2X4-F1
#
_entry.id   AF-A0A8J2P2X4-F1
#
_cell.length_a   1.000
_cell.length_b   1.000
_cell.length_c   1.000
_cell.angle_alpha   90.00
_cell.angle_beta   90.00
_cell.angle_gamma   90.00
#
_symmetry.space_group_name_H-M   'P 1'
#
loop_
_entity.id
_entity.type
_entity.pdbx_description
1 polymer ?
#
loop_
_entity_poly.entity_id
_entity_poly.type
_entity_poly.pdbx_seq_one_letter_code
_entity_poly.pdbx_strand_id
1 'polypeptide(L)'
;MISHSTRTSFYITVIFKRMSSGGNDVKTVRSKRVELALDKVFFEKQDGALCGQHCLNNAVQCRMFTAVDLSTIAQQLDEQERLRMAERGTDTQEYRDFLNKPSDNFDDTGYFGVQVLAQALKNLGLDLVSFNSNDSRAARARTNPVEQRIIICNMEDHWFAMRRFGNQWVNLNSFLGKPEPITDSYFTLYLTTLQNDGYNLFFVFGNAPENAEADAAFENIFFGTDEFSEDTIGPGMRLGGGSAEVVQENQQSNTSRSEAIRVQREAFLMRLQANQDKQQQ
;
A
#
# COMPACT_ATOMS: atom_id res chain seq x y z
N MET A 1 -18.52 8.74 -23.01
CA MET A 1 -18.91 7.87 -21.88
C MET A 1 -17.88 8.10 -20.79
N ILE A 2 -18.26 8.82 -19.73
CA ILE A 2 -17.38 9.12 -18.60
C ILE A 2 -17.33 7.84 -17.76
N SER A 3 -16.14 7.25 -17.60
CA SER A 3 -15.98 5.95 -16.92
C SER A 3 -16.46 6.04 -15.47
N HIS A 4 -17.11 4.99 -14.98
CA HIS A 4 -17.65 4.92 -13.62
C HIS A 4 -16.58 5.21 -12.54
N SER A 5 -15.30 4.97 -12.86
CA SER A 5 -14.12 5.34 -12.05
C SER A 5 -14.05 6.83 -11.65
N THR A 6 -14.47 7.77 -12.51
CA THR A 6 -14.48 9.21 -12.16
C THR A 6 -15.66 9.63 -11.28
N ARG A 7 -16.74 8.83 -11.22
CA ARG A 7 -17.87 9.07 -10.30
C ARG A 7 -17.52 8.65 -8.87
N THR A 8 -16.71 7.60 -8.69
CA THR A 8 -16.29 7.15 -7.35
C THR A 8 -15.35 8.16 -6.69
N SER A 9 -14.46 8.79 -7.47
CA SER A 9 -13.64 9.91 -6.98
C SER A 9 -14.50 11.08 -6.51
N PHE A 10 -15.60 11.39 -7.21
CA PHE A 10 -16.53 12.46 -6.80
C PHE A 10 -17.33 12.13 -5.52
N TYR A 11 -17.78 10.89 -5.33
CA TYR A 11 -18.53 10.51 -4.12
C TYR A 11 -17.65 10.44 -2.86
N ILE A 12 -16.38 10.03 -2.98
CA ILE A 12 -15.42 10.00 -1.87
C ILE A 12 -15.06 11.44 -1.44
N THR A 13 -14.88 12.38 -2.38
CA THR A 13 -14.59 13.78 -2.07
C THR A 13 -15.77 14.53 -1.44
N VAL A 14 -17.02 14.17 -1.75
CA VAL A 14 -18.21 14.89 -1.26
C VAL A 14 -18.52 14.61 0.21
N ILE A 15 -18.19 13.44 0.75
CA ILE A 15 -18.44 13.10 2.16
C ILE A 15 -17.46 13.83 3.10
N PHE A 16 -16.23 14.12 2.65
CA PHE A 16 -15.23 14.80 3.48
C PHE A 16 -15.56 16.28 3.78
N LYS A 17 -16.47 16.90 3.01
CA LYS A 17 -16.66 18.36 3.02
C LYS A 17 -17.78 18.87 3.95
N ARG A 18 -18.49 18.01 4.70
CA ARG A 18 -19.69 18.43 5.47
C ARG A 18 -19.60 18.35 7.00
N MET A 19 -18.40 18.46 7.57
CA MET A 19 -18.23 18.66 9.02
C MET A 19 -17.21 19.77 9.33
N SER A 20 -17.52 21.00 8.90
CA SER A 20 -16.77 22.18 9.33
C SER A 20 -17.70 23.25 9.86
N SER A 21 -17.91 23.25 11.18
CA SER A 21 -18.40 24.40 11.94
C SER A 21 -17.95 24.25 13.40
N GLY A 22 -17.08 25.15 13.87
CA GLY A 22 -16.78 25.39 15.29
C GLY A 22 -15.41 24.93 15.80
N GLY A 23 -14.53 25.88 16.15
CA GLY A 23 -13.27 25.72 16.90
C GLY A 23 -12.00 25.88 16.05
N ASN A 24 -11.51 27.12 15.87
CA ASN A 24 -10.58 27.46 14.78
C ASN A 24 -9.08 27.21 15.03
N ASP A 25 -8.55 27.18 16.26
CA ASP A 25 -7.09 27.04 16.45
C ASP A 25 -6.62 25.58 16.58
N VAL A 26 -7.29 24.78 17.39
CA VAL A 26 -6.94 23.36 17.60
C VAL A 26 -7.18 22.51 16.34
N LYS A 27 -8.26 22.80 15.59
CA LYS A 27 -8.53 22.11 14.31
C LYS A 27 -7.47 22.43 13.26
N THR A 28 -7.00 23.67 13.20
CA THR A 28 -5.98 24.11 12.23
C THR A 28 -4.62 23.49 12.52
N VAL A 29 -4.20 23.44 13.80
CA VAL A 29 -2.93 22.81 14.20
C VAL A 29 -2.95 21.30 13.94
N ARG A 30 -4.05 20.62 14.27
CA ARG A 30 -4.21 19.19 14.00
C ARG A 30 -4.20 18.88 12.50
N SER A 31 -4.91 19.66 11.69
CA SER A 31 -4.89 19.51 10.23
C SER A 31 -3.48 19.70 9.66
N LYS A 32 -2.72 20.69 10.16
CA LYS A 32 -1.34 20.92 9.71
C LYS A 32 -0.38 19.79 10.10
N ARG A 33 -0.53 19.21 11.30
CA ARG A 33 0.26 18.04 11.73
C ARG A 33 -0.03 16.79 10.89
N VAL A 34 -1.29 16.58 10.52
CA VAL A 34 -1.69 15.50 9.61
C VAL A 34 -1.05 15.68 8.24
N GLU A 35 -1.06 16.89 7.68
CA GLU A 35 -0.39 17.17 6.40
C GLU A 35 1.12 16.88 6.46
N LEU A 36 1.81 17.37 7.50
CA LEU A 36 3.24 17.09 7.70
C LEU A 36 3.55 15.60 7.89
N ALA A 37 2.64 14.83 8.50
CA ALA A 37 2.79 13.38 8.63
C ALA A 37 2.58 12.66 7.29
N LEU A 38 1.64 13.13 6.45
CA LEU A 38 1.41 12.59 5.11
C LEU A 38 2.62 12.82 4.19
N ASP A 39 3.37 13.91 4.35
CA ASP A 39 4.59 14.16 3.58
C ASP A 39 5.71 13.12 3.84
N LYS A 40 5.64 12.38 4.96
CA LYS A 40 6.56 11.28 5.30
C LYS A 40 6.09 9.92 4.77
N VAL A 41 4.86 9.85 4.27
CA VAL A 41 4.32 8.62 3.69
C VAL A 41 4.92 8.46 2.30
N PHE A 42 5.48 7.28 2.03
CA PHE A 42 5.87 6.95 0.67
C PHE A 42 4.62 6.82 -0.18
N PHE A 43 4.55 7.62 -1.24
CA PHE A 43 3.44 7.61 -2.18
C PHE A 43 3.93 7.73 -3.62
N GLU A 44 3.64 6.70 -4.39
CA GLU A 44 3.88 6.63 -5.82
C GLU A 44 2.55 6.83 -6.54
N LYS A 45 2.47 7.94 -7.29
CA LYS A 45 1.40 8.17 -8.25
C LYS A 45 1.55 7.20 -9.41
N GLN A 46 0.41 6.83 -9.99
CA GLN A 46 0.44 5.95 -11.13
C GLN A 46 0.76 6.68 -12.41
N ASP A 47 1.68 6.09 -13.17
CA ASP A 47 1.97 6.45 -14.54
C ASP A 47 1.44 5.31 -15.45
N GLY A 48 0.56 5.66 -16.40
CA GLY A 48 -0.06 4.68 -17.30
C GLY A 48 -1.05 3.75 -16.60
N ALA A 49 -1.08 2.47 -16.95
CA ALA A 49 -2.00 1.45 -16.42
C ALA A 49 -1.38 0.54 -15.33
N LEU A 50 -0.19 0.88 -14.82
CA LEU A 50 0.60 0.07 -13.87
C LEU A 50 0.08 0.11 -12.42
N CYS A 51 -1.24 0.09 -12.22
CA CYS A 51 -1.87 0.17 -10.90
C CYS A 51 -1.37 -0.92 -9.92
N GLY A 52 -1.12 -2.14 -10.41
CA GLY A 52 -0.58 -3.23 -9.60
C GLY A 52 0.78 -2.91 -8.98
N GLN A 53 1.72 -2.35 -9.76
CA GLN A 53 3.04 -1.93 -9.27
C GLN A 53 2.90 -0.88 -8.18
N HIS A 54 2.16 0.20 -8.45
CA HIS A 54 2.04 1.32 -7.53
C HIS A 54 1.27 0.93 -6.28
N CYS A 55 0.24 0.08 -6.40
CA CYS A 55 -0.47 -0.51 -5.27
C CYS A 55 0.49 -1.25 -4.33
N LEU A 56 1.32 -2.15 -4.88
CA LEU A 56 2.28 -2.91 -4.07
C LEU A 56 3.34 -2.02 -3.43
N ASN A 57 3.95 -1.10 -4.19
CA ASN A 57 4.96 -0.17 -3.68
C ASN A 57 4.42 0.75 -2.58
N ASN A 58 3.20 1.26 -2.76
CA ASN A 58 2.51 2.05 -1.73
C ASN A 58 2.20 1.19 -0.50
N ALA A 59 1.76 -0.06 -0.68
CA ALA A 59 1.52 -0.98 0.42
C ALA A 59 2.79 -1.26 1.24
N VAL A 60 3.93 -1.49 0.60
CA VAL A 60 5.21 -1.80 1.27
C VAL A 60 6.05 -0.56 1.61
N GLN A 61 5.59 0.64 1.26
CA GLN A 61 6.22 1.93 1.58
C GLN A 61 7.63 2.14 0.99
N CYS A 62 7.90 1.54 -0.16
CA CYS A 62 9.12 1.75 -0.94
C CYS A 62 8.93 1.28 -2.40
N ARG A 63 9.85 1.70 -3.29
CA ARG A 63 9.92 1.22 -4.68
C ARG A 63 10.52 -0.20 -4.74
N MET A 64 9.78 -1.17 -4.22
CA MET A 64 10.23 -2.56 -4.14
C MET A 64 10.00 -3.33 -5.44
N PHE A 65 8.94 -3.00 -6.18
CA PHE A 65 8.50 -3.71 -7.37
C PHE A 65 8.58 -2.81 -8.59
N THR A 66 8.96 -3.40 -9.71
CA THR A 66 8.92 -2.80 -11.05
C THR A 66 8.02 -3.64 -11.96
N ALA A 67 7.52 -3.04 -13.04
CA ALA A 67 6.75 -3.74 -14.06
C ALA A 67 7.48 -4.98 -14.59
N VAL A 68 8.81 -4.89 -14.78
CA VAL A 68 9.63 -6.01 -15.25
C VAL A 68 9.60 -7.18 -14.26
N ASP A 69 9.68 -6.91 -12.96
CA ASP A 69 9.61 -7.97 -11.95
C ASP A 69 8.24 -8.65 -11.96
N LEU A 70 7.16 -7.86 -12.05
CA LEU A 70 5.80 -8.37 -12.05
C LEU A 70 5.49 -9.15 -13.33
N SER A 71 5.95 -8.70 -14.49
CA SER A 71 5.85 -9.44 -15.75
C SER A 71 6.63 -10.75 -15.69
N THR A 72 7.80 -10.76 -15.05
CA THR A 72 8.58 -11.99 -14.82
C THR A 72 7.80 -12.98 -13.97
N ILE A 73 7.15 -12.50 -12.89
CA ILE A 73 6.30 -13.34 -12.05
C ILE A 73 5.08 -13.85 -12.82
N ALA A 74 4.44 -13.01 -13.65
CA ALA A 74 3.30 -13.42 -14.47
C ALA A 74 3.69 -14.56 -15.43
N GLN A 75 4.79 -14.41 -16.16
CA GLN A 75 5.30 -15.45 -17.07
C GLN A 75 5.62 -16.76 -16.34
N GLN A 76 6.19 -16.68 -15.13
CA GLN A 76 6.45 -17.86 -14.31
C GLN A 76 5.15 -18.58 -13.89
N LEU A 77 4.09 -17.83 -13.57
CA LEU A 77 2.80 -18.39 -13.21
C LEU A 77 2.11 -19.03 -14.42
N ASP A 78 2.16 -18.38 -15.58
CA ASP A 78 1.65 -18.89 -16.85
C ASP A 78 2.33 -20.21 -17.24
N GLU A 79 3.66 -20.28 -17.10
CA GLU A 79 4.42 -21.51 -17.36
C GLU A 79 4.04 -22.63 -16.38
N GLN A 80 3.89 -22.32 -15.09
CA GLN A 80 3.46 -23.30 -14.10
C GLN A 80 2.04 -23.82 -14.34
N GLU A 81 1.15 -22.98 -14.86
CA GLU A 81 -0.19 -23.39 -15.27
C GLU A 81 -0.11 -24.28 -16.52
N ARG A 82 0.71 -23.90 -17.50
CA ARG A 82 0.97 -24.70 -18.72
C ARG A 82 1.46 -26.11 -18.39
N LEU A 83 2.47 -26.23 -17.52
CA LEU A 83 3.03 -27.51 -17.11
C LEU A 83 1.99 -28.38 -16.40
N ARG A 84 1.20 -27.80 -15.48
CA ARG A 84 0.11 -28.52 -14.79
C ARG A 84 -1.00 -28.98 -15.75
N MET A 85 -1.25 -28.22 -16.81
CA MET A 85 -2.18 -28.63 -17.87
C MET A 85 -1.58 -29.75 -18.73
N ALA A 86 -0.28 -29.69 -19.04
CA ALA A 86 0.43 -30.73 -19.79
C ALA A 86 0.44 -32.08 -19.06
N GLU A 87 0.50 -32.09 -17.72
CA GLU A 87 0.39 -33.31 -16.90
C GLU A 87 -0.94 -34.07 -17.13
N ARG A 88 -2.00 -33.37 -17.56
CA ARG A 88 -3.31 -33.97 -17.88
C ARG A 88 -3.41 -34.47 -19.32
N GLY A 89 -2.35 -34.31 -20.12
CA GLY A 89 -2.25 -34.74 -21.51
C GLY A 89 -2.18 -33.56 -22.47
N THR A 90 -1.13 -33.53 -23.30
CA THR A 90 -0.88 -32.46 -24.28
C THR A 90 -1.73 -32.56 -25.55
N ASP A 91 -2.38 -33.71 -25.78
CA ASP A 91 -3.27 -33.93 -26.93
C ASP A 91 -4.73 -33.52 -26.65
N THR A 92 -5.01 -33.03 -25.44
CA THR A 92 -6.36 -32.61 -25.03
C THR A 92 -6.77 -31.30 -25.71
N GLN A 93 -8.08 -31.12 -25.92
CA GLN A 93 -8.62 -29.88 -26.48
C GLN A 93 -8.36 -28.71 -25.53
N GLU A 94 -8.45 -28.96 -24.23
CA GLU A 94 -8.22 -27.99 -23.16
C GLU A 94 -6.78 -27.44 -23.18
N TYR A 95 -5.78 -28.29 -23.42
CA TYR A 95 -4.39 -27.85 -23.53
C TYR A 95 -4.16 -27.00 -24.79
N ARG A 96 -4.79 -27.37 -25.91
CA ARG A 96 -4.72 -26.57 -27.15
C ARG A 96 -5.41 -25.23 -27.02
N ASP A 97 -6.55 -25.18 -26.36
CA ASP A 97 -7.28 -23.93 -26.11
C ASP A 97 -6.50 -23.01 -25.18
N PHE A 98 -5.86 -23.58 -24.14
CA PHE A 98 -4.97 -22.84 -23.25
C PHE A 98 -3.80 -22.18 -24.00
N LEU A 99 -3.14 -22.90 -24.92
CA LEU A 99 -2.03 -22.35 -25.72
C LEU A 99 -2.43 -21.19 -26.64
N ASN A 100 -3.70 -21.15 -27.06
CA ASN A 100 -4.22 -20.09 -27.93
C ASN A 100 -4.80 -18.90 -27.15
N LYS A 101 -4.99 -19.04 -25.83
CA LYS A 101 -5.55 -17.99 -24.97
C LYS A 101 -4.46 -17.00 -24.57
N PRO A 102 -4.74 -15.68 -24.56
CA PRO A 102 -3.85 -14.72 -23.91
C PRO A 102 -3.70 -14.99 -22.42
N SER A 103 -2.60 -14.53 -21.82
CA SER A 103 -2.36 -14.63 -20.38
C SER A 103 -3.45 -13.91 -19.58
N ASP A 104 -3.99 -14.57 -18.56
CA ASP A 104 -4.88 -13.94 -17.57
C ASP A 104 -4.09 -13.18 -16.48
N ASN A 105 -2.77 -13.40 -16.38
CA ASN A 105 -1.92 -12.87 -15.33
C ASN A 105 -1.36 -11.49 -15.67
N PHE A 106 -1.13 -11.20 -16.95
CA PHE A 106 -0.62 -9.92 -17.42
C PHE A 106 -1.07 -9.63 -18.85
N ASP A 107 -1.33 -8.35 -19.15
CA ASP A 107 -1.65 -7.89 -20.50
C ASP A 107 -0.72 -6.78 -21.00
N ASP A 108 -0.76 -6.52 -22.30
CA ASP A 108 0.04 -5.47 -22.95
C ASP A 108 -0.33 -4.04 -22.50
N THR A 109 -1.41 -3.88 -21.72
CA THR A 109 -1.82 -2.58 -21.16
C THR A 109 -1.09 -2.28 -19.86
N GLY A 110 -0.52 -3.28 -19.20
CA GLY A 110 0.14 -3.14 -17.91
C GLY A 110 -0.72 -3.59 -16.72
N TYR A 111 -1.82 -4.28 -16.96
CA TYR A 111 -2.63 -4.89 -15.92
C TYR A 111 -1.93 -6.13 -15.36
N PHE A 112 -2.02 -6.33 -14.04
CA PHE A 112 -1.53 -7.52 -13.36
C PHE A 112 -2.66 -8.17 -12.56
N GLY A 113 -2.83 -9.47 -12.76
CA GLY A 113 -3.83 -10.26 -12.04
C GLY A 113 -3.51 -10.45 -10.56
N VAL A 114 -4.51 -10.86 -9.77
CA VAL A 114 -4.38 -11.06 -8.32
C VAL A 114 -3.29 -12.07 -7.95
N GLN A 115 -3.08 -13.10 -8.77
CA GLN A 115 -2.08 -14.15 -8.51
C GLN A 115 -0.66 -13.60 -8.59
N VAL A 116 -0.40 -12.68 -9.53
CA VAL A 116 0.89 -11.99 -9.66
C VAL A 116 1.19 -11.17 -8.41
N LEU A 117 0.22 -10.37 -7.95
CA LEU A 117 0.35 -9.57 -6.72
C LEU A 117 0.55 -10.45 -5.49
N ALA A 118 -0.21 -11.55 -5.37
CA ALA A 118 -0.07 -12.50 -4.27
C ALA A 118 1.33 -13.15 -4.26
N GLN A 119 1.84 -13.58 -5.41
CA GLN A 119 3.16 -14.19 -5.51
C GLN A 119 4.29 -13.18 -5.25
N ALA A 120 4.13 -11.93 -5.71
CA ALA A 120 5.07 -10.85 -5.44
C ALA A 120 5.18 -10.55 -3.92
N LEU A 121 4.05 -10.46 -3.22
CA LEU A 121 4.00 -10.32 -1.77
C LEU A 121 4.58 -11.55 -1.05
N LYS A 122 4.27 -12.75 -1.54
CA LYS A 122 4.80 -14.01 -0.99
C LYS A 122 6.33 -14.08 -1.07
N ASN A 123 6.93 -13.56 -2.13
CA ASN A 123 8.39 -13.46 -2.24
C ASN A 123 9.00 -12.54 -1.18
N LEU A 124 8.23 -11.60 -0.61
CA LEU A 124 8.63 -10.79 0.56
C LEU A 124 8.28 -11.44 1.91
N GLY A 125 7.63 -12.61 1.91
CA GLY A 125 7.11 -13.23 3.13
C GLY A 125 5.79 -12.61 3.62
N LEU A 126 5.04 -12.00 2.71
CA LEU A 126 3.70 -11.46 2.97
C LEU A 126 2.65 -12.32 2.29
N ASP A 127 1.55 -12.58 2.98
CA ASP A 127 0.42 -13.35 2.45
C ASP A 127 -0.72 -12.41 2.07
N LEU A 128 -1.18 -12.50 0.82
CA LEU A 128 -2.38 -11.82 0.34
C LEU A 128 -3.58 -12.76 0.49
N VAL A 129 -4.54 -12.40 1.34
CA VAL A 129 -5.70 -13.25 1.67
C VAL A 129 -6.99 -12.48 1.39
N SER A 130 -7.90 -13.08 0.62
CA SER A 130 -9.20 -12.47 0.32
C SER A 130 -10.00 -12.20 1.61
N PHE A 131 -10.63 -11.03 1.67
CA PHE A 131 -11.44 -10.59 2.79
C PHE A 131 -12.56 -11.57 3.12
N ASN A 132 -13.21 -12.16 2.11
CA ASN A 132 -14.32 -13.11 2.28
C ASN A 132 -13.86 -14.57 2.40
N SER A 133 -12.56 -14.84 2.47
CA SER A 133 -12.06 -16.21 2.58
C SER A 133 -12.41 -16.85 3.94
N ASN A 134 -12.42 -18.18 3.95
CA ASN A 134 -12.57 -19.01 5.14
C ASN A 134 -11.27 -19.14 5.96
N ASP A 135 -10.21 -18.38 5.61
CA ASP A 135 -8.98 -18.35 6.40
C ASP A 135 -9.28 -17.80 7.80
N SER A 136 -8.80 -18.49 8.84
CA SER A 136 -9.02 -18.10 10.23
C SER A 136 -8.44 -16.72 10.55
N ARG A 137 -7.35 -16.32 9.88
CA ARG A 137 -6.75 -14.98 9.99
C ARG A 137 -7.67 -13.93 9.40
N ALA A 138 -8.23 -14.19 8.22
CA ALA A 138 -9.20 -13.30 7.59
C ALA A 138 -10.47 -13.17 8.42
N ALA A 139 -10.99 -14.27 8.97
CA ALA A 139 -12.17 -14.25 9.84
C ALA A 139 -11.95 -13.37 11.09
N ARG A 140 -10.78 -13.46 11.73
CA ARG A 140 -10.42 -12.59 12.86
C ARG A 140 -10.26 -11.13 12.44
N ALA A 141 -9.61 -10.88 11.31
CA ALA A 141 -9.40 -9.54 10.77
C ALA A 141 -10.73 -8.84 10.42
N ARG A 142 -11.74 -9.57 9.97
CA ARG A 142 -13.09 -9.03 9.72
C ARG A 142 -13.78 -8.53 11.00
N THR A 143 -13.54 -9.18 12.13
CA THR A 143 -14.13 -8.77 13.43
C THR A 143 -13.59 -7.42 13.89
N ASN A 144 -12.30 -7.14 13.62
CA ASN A 144 -11.68 -5.87 13.96
C ASN A 144 -10.77 -5.36 12.82
N PRO A 145 -11.35 -4.75 11.77
CA PRO A 145 -10.60 -4.34 10.59
C PRO A 145 -9.64 -3.18 10.87
N VAL A 146 -9.90 -2.36 11.90
CA VAL A 146 -9.05 -1.21 12.24
C VAL A 146 -7.68 -1.62 12.79
N GLU A 147 -7.56 -2.82 13.36
CA GLU A 147 -6.28 -3.36 13.86
C GLU A 147 -5.37 -3.91 12.76
N GLN A 148 -5.88 -4.00 11.52
CA GLN A 148 -5.06 -4.46 10.40
C GLN A 148 -4.08 -3.37 9.99
N ARG A 149 -2.97 -3.78 9.35
CA ARG A 149 -1.96 -2.82 8.89
C ARG A 149 -2.15 -2.42 7.43
N ILE A 150 -2.52 -3.36 6.57
CA ILE A 150 -2.59 -3.15 5.12
C ILE A 150 -3.82 -3.87 4.58
N ILE A 151 -4.58 -3.17 3.75
CA ILE A 151 -5.67 -3.72 2.94
C ILE A 151 -5.42 -3.34 1.49
N ILE A 152 -5.46 -4.32 0.60
CA ILE A 152 -5.43 -4.11 -0.84
C ILE A 152 -6.85 -4.25 -1.38
N CYS A 153 -7.21 -3.37 -2.30
CA CYS A 153 -8.53 -3.30 -2.90
C CYS A 153 -8.41 -3.44 -4.41
N ASN A 154 -9.39 -4.11 -5.01
CA ASN A 154 -9.55 -4.21 -6.45
C ASN A 154 -10.98 -3.92 -6.87
N MET A 155 -11.13 -3.08 -7.90
CA MET A 155 -12.42 -2.78 -8.53
C MET A 155 -12.21 -2.55 -10.01
N GLU A 156 -12.95 -3.27 -10.85
CA GLU A 156 -12.91 -3.13 -12.32
C GLU A 156 -11.48 -2.97 -12.84
N ASP A 157 -10.61 -3.93 -12.49
CA ASP A 157 -9.20 -3.98 -12.91
C ASP A 157 -8.28 -2.87 -12.35
N HIS A 158 -8.74 -2.09 -11.36
CA HIS A 158 -7.92 -1.11 -10.65
C HIS A 158 -7.49 -1.59 -9.26
N TRP A 159 -6.18 -1.62 -9.01
CA TRP A 159 -5.59 -1.96 -7.72
C TRP A 159 -5.19 -0.72 -6.91
N PHE A 160 -5.51 -0.70 -5.63
CA PHE A 160 -4.94 0.28 -4.69
C PHE A 160 -4.78 -0.27 -3.28
N ALA A 161 -3.90 0.37 -2.51
CA ALA A 161 -3.64 0.02 -1.13
C ALA A 161 -4.23 1.05 -0.16
N MET A 162 -4.65 0.57 1.00
CA MET A 162 -4.85 1.36 2.20
C MET A 162 -3.90 0.80 3.26
N ARG A 163 -3.25 1.71 4.00
CA ARG A 163 -2.29 1.31 5.04
C ARG A 163 -2.50 2.14 6.29
N ARG A 164 -2.38 1.48 7.45
CA ARG A 164 -2.36 2.12 8.76
C ARG A 164 -0.93 2.55 9.09
N PHE A 165 -0.79 3.81 9.50
CA PHE A 165 0.43 4.38 10.04
C PHE A 165 0.16 4.86 11.46
N GLY A 166 0.84 4.29 12.45
CA GLY A 166 0.50 4.48 13.86
C GLY A 166 -1.00 4.24 14.10
N ASN A 167 -1.73 5.31 14.43
CA ASN A 167 -3.17 5.28 14.71
C ASN A 167 -4.06 5.82 13.57
N GLN A 168 -3.52 5.98 12.36
CA GLN A 168 -4.22 6.64 11.26
C GLN A 168 -4.21 5.77 10.01
N TRP A 169 -5.40 5.47 9.47
CA TRP A 169 -5.52 4.87 8.14
C TRP A 169 -5.29 5.91 7.06
N VAL A 170 -4.63 5.51 5.97
CA VAL A 170 -4.35 6.38 4.83
C VAL A 170 -4.70 5.64 3.54
N ASN A 171 -5.46 6.29 2.68
CA ASN A 171 -5.74 5.87 1.32
C ASN A 171 -4.54 6.17 0.43
N LEU A 172 -3.99 5.14 -0.20
CA LEU A 172 -2.83 5.23 -1.09
C LEU A 172 -3.22 4.88 -2.52
N ASN A 173 -4.46 5.17 -2.90
CA ASN A 173 -4.89 5.07 -4.29
C ASN A 173 -4.02 5.97 -5.19
N SER A 174 -3.35 5.33 -6.14
CA SER A 174 -2.38 5.94 -7.03
C SER A 174 -2.98 6.97 -8.00
N PHE A 175 -4.30 6.98 -8.16
CA PHE A 175 -5.04 8.03 -8.90
C PHE A 175 -5.19 9.33 -8.11
N LEU A 176 -4.92 9.32 -6.80
CA LEU A 176 -5.00 10.52 -5.98
C LEU A 176 -3.81 11.44 -6.25
N GLY A 177 -4.06 12.75 -6.14
CA GLY A 177 -3.00 13.75 -6.18
C GLY A 177 -2.06 13.69 -4.96
N LYS A 178 -2.48 13.08 -3.86
CA LYS A 178 -1.73 12.89 -2.62
C LYS A 178 -2.41 11.82 -1.74
N PRO A 179 -1.72 11.23 -0.76
CA PRO A 179 -2.34 10.36 0.23
C PRO A 179 -3.47 11.05 0.99
N GLU A 180 -4.55 10.33 1.28
CA GLU A 180 -5.71 10.87 1.99
C GLU A 180 -5.96 10.14 3.32
N PRO A 181 -6.05 10.84 4.47
CA PRO A 181 -6.27 10.21 5.75
C PRO A 181 -7.74 9.77 5.91
N ILE A 182 -7.96 8.59 6.49
CA ILE A 182 -9.26 7.99 6.79
C ILE A 182 -9.38 7.78 8.30
N THR A 183 -10.37 8.40 8.96
CA THR A 183 -10.57 8.19 10.40
C THR A 183 -11.03 6.77 10.71
N ASP A 184 -10.69 6.21 11.88
CA ASP A 184 -11.12 4.86 12.27
C ASP A 184 -12.65 4.69 12.22
N SER A 185 -13.40 5.71 12.63
CA SER A 185 -14.86 5.74 12.54
C SER A 185 -15.39 5.66 11.11
N TYR A 186 -14.71 6.31 10.17
CA TYR A 186 -15.08 6.29 8.77
C TYR A 186 -14.57 5.04 8.06
N PHE A 187 -13.43 4.50 8.47
CA PHE A 187 -12.78 3.35 7.84
C PHE A 187 -13.68 2.11 7.82
N THR A 188 -14.31 1.76 8.94
CA THR A 188 -15.23 0.61 8.99
C THR A 188 -16.42 0.80 8.04
N LEU A 189 -17.02 1.99 8.02
CA LEU A 189 -18.10 2.31 7.09
C LEU A 189 -17.61 2.25 5.64
N TYR A 190 -16.42 2.79 5.37
CA TYR A 190 -15.80 2.81 4.05
C TYR A 190 -15.57 1.39 3.52
N LEU A 191 -15.06 0.47 4.34
CA LEU A 191 -14.92 -0.94 3.95
C LEU A 191 -16.27 -1.56 3.60
N THR A 192 -17.31 -1.34 4.39
CA THR A 192 -18.65 -1.84 4.07
C THR A 192 -19.18 -1.27 2.75
N THR A 193 -18.98 0.02 2.50
CA THR A 193 -19.34 0.64 1.21
C THR A 193 -18.60 -0.01 0.05
N LEU A 194 -17.28 -0.19 0.16
CA LEU A 194 -16.50 -0.85 -0.88
C LEU A 194 -17.01 -2.27 -1.18
N GLN A 195 -17.33 -3.06 -0.15
CA GLN A 195 -17.91 -4.39 -0.35
C GLN A 195 -19.25 -4.36 -1.09
N ASN A 196 -20.13 -3.43 -0.71
CA ASN A 196 -21.45 -3.27 -1.35
C ASN A 196 -21.34 -2.80 -2.81
N ASP A 197 -20.33 -1.98 -3.10
CA ASP A 197 -20.03 -1.49 -4.45
C ASP A 197 -19.36 -2.57 -5.32
N GLY A 198 -19.04 -3.74 -4.76
CA GLY A 198 -18.48 -4.89 -5.49
C GLY A 198 -16.95 -4.96 -5.48
N TYR A 199 -16.27 -4.20 -4.61
CA TYR A 199 -14.81 -4.26 -4.50
C TYR A 199 -14.37 -5.60 -3.92
N ASN A 200 -13.32 -6.16 -4.51
CA ASN A 200 -12.60 -7.28 -3.93
C ASN A 200 -11.55 -6.74 -2.95
N LEU A 201 -11.76 -7.03 -1.67
CA LEU A 201 -10.85 -6.63 -0.59
C LEU A 201 -9.92 -7.79 -0.22
N PHE A 202 -8.69 -7.46 0.14
CA PHE A 202 -7.66 -8.42 0.54
C PHE A 202 -6.90 -7.91 1.77
N PHE A 203 -6.77 -8.76 2.78
CA PHE A 203 -5.88 -8.54 3.89
C PHE A 203 -4.46 -8.95 3.50
N VAL A 204 -3.48 -8.17 3.94
CA VAL A 204 -2.06 -8.54 3.83
C VAL A 204 -1.55 -8.91 5.21
N PHE A 205 -1.13 -10.16 5.37
CA PHE A 205 -0.54 -10.69 6.60
C PHE A 205 0.97 -10.85 6.45
N GLY A 206 1.69 -10.77 7.57
CA GLY A 206 3.15 -10.89 7.63
C GLY A 206 3.84 -9.60 8.08
N ASN A 207 5.16 -9.61 8.06
CA ASN A 207 5.95 -8.47 8.53
C ASN A 207 6.31 -7.54 7.36
N ALA A 208 5.42 -6.60 7.07
CA ALA A 208 5.66 -5.62 6.00
C ALA A 208 6.76 -4.62 6.43
N PRO A 209 7.56 -4.09 5.48
CA PRO A 209 8.55 -3.07 5.80
C PRO A 209 7.88 -1.88 6.49
N GLU A 210 8.39 -1.51 7.65
CA GLU A 210 7.85 -0.41 8.45
C GLU A 210 8.28 0.95 7.89
N ASN A 211 7.45 1.97 8.07
CA ASN A 211 7.84 3.35 7.79
C ASN A 211 7.89 4.09 9.12
N ALA A 212 8.94 3.83 9.91
CA ALA A 212 9.06 4.34 11.28
C ALA A 212 8.88 5.86 11.37
N GLU A 213 9.34 6.61 10.37
CA GLU A 213 9.20 8.08 10.33
C GLU A 213 7.74 8.52 10.17
N ALA A 214 6.98 7.87 9.28
CA ALA A 214 5.56 8.13 9.11
C ALA A 214 4.76 7.61 10.33
N ASP A 215 5.04 6.39 10.77
CA ASP A 215 4.40 5.75 11.92
C ASP A 215 4.52 6.65 13.18
N ALA A 216 5.74 7.08 13.52
CA ALA A 216 5.98 7.99 14.63
C ALA A 216 5.32 9.36 14.42
N ALA A 217 5.28 9.88 13.19
CA ALA A 217 4.63 11.16 12.91
C ALA A 217 3.12 11.10 13.17
N PHE A 218 2.45 9.99 12.82
CA PHE A 218 1.03 9.79 13.07
C PHE A 218 0.69 9.48 14.53
N GLU A 219 1.56 8.80 15.27
CA GLU A 219 1.40 8.60 16.72
C GLU A 219 1.44 9.93 17.47
N ASN A 220 2.41 10.79 17.16
CA ASN A 220 2.61 12.07 17.82
C ASN A 220 1.51 13.12 17.54
N ILE A 221 0.58 12.85 16.63
CA ILE A 221 -0.56 13.75 16.36
C ILE A 221 -1.51 13.81 17.57
N PHE A 222 -1.67 12.69 18.29
CA PHE A 222 -2.64 12.56 19.38
C PHE A 222 -2.03 12.70 20.78
N PHE A 223 -0.73 12.42 20.93
CA PHE A 223 -0.02 12.53 22.22
C PHE A 223 0.55 13.92 22.53
N GLY A 224 0.32 14.91 21.66
CA GLY A 224 0.60 16.29 22.00
C GLY A 224 -0.39 16.77 23.07
N THR A 225 -0.13 16.46 24.33
CA THR A 225 -0.62 17.25 25.45
C THR A 225 -0.23 18.70 25.21
N ASP A 226 -1.17 19.61 25.41
CA ASP A 226 -0.93 21.04 25.51
C ASP A 226 0.14 21.30 26.58
N GLU A 227 1.43 21.33 26.21
CA GLU A 227 2.40 22.14 26.93
C GLU A 227 2.25 23.58 26.42
N PHE A 228 1.23 24.25 26.95
CA PHE A 228 1.30 25.68 27.17
C PHE A 228 2.36 25.92 28.26
N SER A 229 3.60 26.20 27.87
CA SER A 229 4.52 26.95 28.73
C SER A 229 4.30 28.43 28.48
N GLU A 230 3.37 28.99 29.24
CA GLU A 230 3.37 30.40 29.60
C GLU A 230 4.51 30.61 30.61
N ASP A 231 5.57 31.32 30.21
CA ASP A 231 6.61 32.01 31.01
C ASP A 231 7.87 32.11 30.13
N THR A 232 8.49 33.25 29.80
CA THR A 232 8.54 34.57 30.41
C THR A 232 9.07 35.57 29.37
N ILE A 233 8.56 36.80 29.40
CA ILE A 233 9.19 37.97 28.79
C ILE A 233 10.42 38.33 29.65
N GLY A 234 11.62 38.34 29.06
CA GLY A 234 12.84 38.86 29.70
C GLY A 234 14.06 38.81 28.75
N PRO A 235 14.82 39.91 28.57
CA PRO A 235 15.75 40.06 27.45
C PRO A 235 17.15 39.54 27.75
N GLY A 236 17.74 38.78 26.83
CA GLY A 236 19.13 38.34 26.93
C GLY A 236 19.62 37.66 25.66
N MET A 237 20.57 38.30 24.99
CA MET A 237 21.33 37.76 23.86
C MET A 237 21.93 36.37 24.14
N ARG A 238 21.89 35.47 23.15
CA ARG A 238 23.09 34.82 22.60
C ARG A 238 22.79 34.16 21.24
N LEU A 239 23.55 34.61 20.24
CA LEU A 239 23.65 34.05 18.90
C LEU A 239 24.51 32.77 18.93
N GLY A 240 24.09 31.75 18.17
CA GLY A 240 25.01 30.80 17.51
C GLY A 240 24.97 29.33 17.97
N GLY A 241 24.71 28.44 17.00
CA GLY A 241 25.26 27.08 16.97
C GLY A 241 24.29 25.95 17.34
N GLY A 242 23.76 25.23 16.33
CA GLY A 242 22.98 24.00 16.56
C GLY A 242 22.26 23.45 15.33
N SER A 243 22.90 23.48 14.15
CA SER A 243 22.31 23.00 12.88
C SER A 243 22.87 21.64 12.42
N ALA A 244 23.75 21.01 13.22
CA ALA A 244 24.51 19.84 12.80
C ALA A 244 23.95 18.50 13.32
N GLU A 245 23.43 18.44 14.54
CA GLU A 245 22.97 17.17 15.15
C GLU A 245 21.65 16.67 14.55
N VAL A 246 20.67 17.55 14.33
CA VAL A 246 19.38 17.18 13.70
C VAL A 246 19.56 16.75 12.23
N VAL A 247 20.58 17.28 11.55
CA VAL A 247 20.89 16.89 10.16
C VAL A 247 21.63 15.55 10.12
N GLN A 248 22.51 15.27 11.09
CA GLN A 248 23.23 13.99 11.16
C GLN A 248 22.29 12.83 11.49
N GLU A 249 21.38 12.95 12.46
CA GLU A 249 20.44 11.87 12.78
C GLU A 249 19.50 11.54 11.61
N ASN A 250 19.00 12.57 10.91
CA ASN A 250 18.09 12.38 9.77
C ASN A 250 18.82 11.84 8.53
N GLN A 251 20.12 12.12 8.35
CA GLN A 251 20.93 11.51 7.30
C GLN A 251 21.26 10.04 7.62
N GLN A 252 21.50 9.73 8.89
CA GLN A 252 21.84 8.39 9.35
C GLN A 252 20.62 7.45 9.33
N SER A 253 19.42 7.95 9.70
CA SER A 253 18.15 7.21 9.57
C SER A 253 17.81 6.91 8.11
N ASN A 254 17.94 7.90 7.22
CA ASN A 254 17.67 7.74 5.79
C ASN A 254 18.66 6.77 5.12
N THR A 255 19.93 6.80 5.51
CA THR A 255 20.95 5.88 5.00
C THR A 255 20.64 4.44 5.45
N SER A 256 20.33 4.25 6.73
CA SER A 256 19.94 2.94 7.29
C SER A 256 18.68 2.36 6.62
N ARG A 257 17.66 3.19 6.39
CA ARG A 257 16.45 2.80 5.66
C ARG A 257 16.76 2.40 4.22
N SER A 258 17.57 3.19 3.53
CA SER A 258 17.94 2.93 2.12
C SER A 258 18.70 1.61 1.99
N GLU A 259 19.58 1.32 2.94
CA GLU A 259 20.30 0.04 3.00
C GLU A 259 19.37 -1.14 3.32
N ALA A 260 18.43 -0.98 4.26
CA ALA A 260 17.44 -2.01 4.55
C ALA A 260 16.55 -2.33 3.32
N ILE A 261 16.10 -1.31 2.58
CA ILE A 261 15.35 -1.49 1.33
C ILE A 261 16.20 -2.23 0.30
N ARG A 262 17.49 -1.87 0.16
CA ARG A 262 18.42 -2.55 -0.75
C ARG A 262 18.57 -4.03 -0.41
N VAL A 263 18.81 -4.36 0.87
CA VAL A 263 18.96 -5.75 1.32
C VAL A 263 17.68 -6.55 1.08
N GLN A 264 16.51 -5.96 1.38
CA GLN A 264 15.22 -6.60 1.10
C GLN A 264 15.00 -6.82 -0.40
N ARG A 265 15.39 -5.85 -1.24
CA ARG A 265 15.31 -5.96 -2.69
C ARG A 265 16.22 -7.05 -3.23
N GLU A 266 17.45 -7.16 -2.72
CA GLU A 266 18.37 -8.25 -3.06
C GLU A 266 17.79 -9.61 -2.67
N ALA A 267 17.23 -9.74 -1.45
CA ALA A 267 16.57 -10.96 -1.01
C ALA A 267 15.35 -11.33 -1.87
N PHE A 268 14.57 -10.34 -2.30
CA PHE A 268 13.46 -10.53 -3.23
C PHE A 268 13.95 -11.07 -4.57
N LEU A 269 15.00 -10.46 -5.16
CA LEU A 269 15.56 -10.89 -6.43
C LEU A 269 16.17 -12.30 -6.35
N MET A 270 16.86 -12.63 -5.26
CA MET A 270 17.37 -13.99 -5.03
C MET A 270 16.25 -15.03 -5.01
N ARG A 271 15.12 -14.73 -4.35
CA ARG A 271 13.96 -15.63 -4.32
C ARG A 271 13.28 -15.74 -5.69
N LEU A 272 13.18 -14.63 -6.42
CA LEU A 272 12.64 -14.61 -7.76
C LEU A 272 13.48 -15.47 -8.72
N GLN A 273 14.81 -15.35 -8.66
CA GLN A 273 15.74 -16.15 -9.45
C GLN A 273 15.71 -17.63 -9.04
N ALA A 274 15.71 -17.94 -7.75
CA ALA A 274 15.59 -19.33 -7.28
C ALA A 274 14.30 -20.01 -7.75
N ASN A 275 13.20 -19.26 -7.94
CA ASN A 275 11.97 -19.78 -8.54
C ASN A 275 12.13 -20.03 -10.04
N GLN A 276 12.89 -19.22 -10.78
CA GLN A 276 13.21 -19.48 -12.19
C GLN A 276 14.06 -20.74 -12.35
N ASP A 277 15.10 -20.89 -11.54
CA ASP A 277 16.01 -22.04 -11.65
C ASP A 277 15.29 -23.37 -11.39
N LYS A 278 14.33 -23.38 -10.45
CA LYS A 278 13.47 -24.55 -10.18
C LYS A 278 12.53 -24.90 -11.33
N GLN A 279 12.20 -23.97 -12.20
CA GLN A 279 11.34 -24.22 -13.37
C GLN A 279 12.13 -24.74 -14.58
N GLN A 280 13.45 -24.54 -14.60
CA GLN A 280 14.33 -24.99 -15.70
C GLN A 280 14.91 -26.40 -15.48
N GLN A 281 14.67 -27.01 -14.31
CA GLN A 281 15.09 -28.37 -13.94
C GLN A 281 13.91 -29.34 -14.01
#